data_AF-M1WRM1-F1
#
_entry.id   AF-M1WRM1-F1
#
_cell.length_a   1.000
_cell.length_b   1.000
_cell.length_c   1.000
_cell.angle_alpha   90.00
_cell.angle_beta   90.00
_cell.angle_gamma   90.00
#
_symmetry.space_group_name_H-M   'P 1'
#
loop_
_entity.id
_entity.type
_entity.pdbx_description
1 polymer ?
#
loop_
_entity_poly.entity_id
_entity_poly.type
_entity_poly.pdbx_seq_one_letter_code
_entity_poly.pdbx_strand_id
1 'polypeptide(L)'
;MTRQFDPEMLYVECNQCGQPVLWENGLTTKLLAMAQIDAASLDERCLILSEGCPGCHPGETSFTTQVIRLNREKNDQHSSRLTAN
;
A
#
# COMPACT_ATOMS: atom_id res chain seq x y z
N MET A 1 17.59 -0.50 22.44
CA MET A 1 17.01 0.45 21.46
C MET A 1 16.13 -0.35 20.53
N THR A 2 14.81 -0.28 20.71
CA THR A 2 13.86 -0.81 19.73
C THR A 2 14.00 0.09 18.50
N ARG A 3 14.52 -0.44 17.39
CA ARG A 3 14.51 0.27 16.10
C ARG A 3 13.04 0.46 15.73
N GLN A 4 12.57 1.69 15.74
CA GLN A 4 11.24 2.02 15.25
C GLN A 4 11.26 1.87 13.71
N PHE A 5 10.23 1.24 13.16
CA PHE A 5 10.07 1.13 11.72
C PHE A 5 9.87 2.53 11.12
N ASP A 6 10.57 2.82 10.03
CA ASP A 6 10.39 4.07 9.30
C ASP A 6 9.14 3.95 8.41
N PRO A 7 8.04 4.67 8.69
CA PRO A 7 6.81 4.57 7.90
C PRO A 7 7.01 4.96 6.44
N GLU A 8 8.03 5.76 6.10
CA GLU A 8 8.34 6.11 4.71
C GLU A 8 8.88 4.92 3.90
N MET A 9 9.23 3.81 4.57
CA MET A 9 9.63 2.55 3.94
C MET A 9 8.44 1.63 3.61
N LEU A 10 7.20 2.02 3.93
CA LEU A 10 6.02 1.24 3.55
C LEU A 10 5.84 1.23 2.02
N TYR A 11 5.65 0.04 1.48
CA TYR A 11 5.27 -0.12 0.08
C TYR A 11 3.83 0.35 -0.14
N VAL A 12 3.60 1.11 -1.21
CA VAL A 12 2.27 1.59 -1.60
C VAL A 12 1.90 0.96 -2.94
N GLU A 13 0.79 0.23 -2.98
CA GLU A 13 0.32 -0.50 -4.16
C GLU A 13 -1.02 0.03 -4.65
N CYS A 14 -1.18 0.16 -5.97
CA CYS A 14 -2.48 0.42 -6.57
C CYS A 14 -3.33 -0.86 -6.59
N ASN A 15 -4.49 -0.85 -5.94
CA ASN A 15 -5.42 -1.97 -5.88
C ASN A 15 -6.01 -2.36 -7.27
N GLN A 16 -5.91 -1.48 -8.27
CA GLN A 16 -6.48 -1.73 -9.60
C GLN A 16 -5.49 -2.35 -10.60
N CYS A 17 -4.23 -1.91 -10.61
CA CYS A 17 -3.23 -2.37 -11.58
C CYS A 17 -2.01 -3.04 -10.96
N GLY A 18 -1.90 -3.07 -9.62
CA GLY A 18 -0.76 -3.63 -8.90
C GLY A 18 0.55 -2.84 -9.03
N GLN A 19 0.53 -1.69 -9.72
CA GLN A 19 1.72 -0.85 -9.86
C GLN A 19 2.02 -0.10 -8.55
N PRO A 20 3.30 0.14 -8.24
CA PRO A 20 3.67 0.96 -7.10
C PRO A 20 3.18 2.40 -7.29
N VAL A 21 2.67 2.99 -6.21
CA VAL A 21 2.32 4.41 -6.16
C VAL A 21 3.44 5.17 -5.47
N LEU A 22 4.08 6.09 -6.19
CA LEU A 22 5.17 6.89 -5.64
C LEU A 22 4.62 8.09 -4.88
N TRP A 23 5.06 8.23 -3.64
CA TRP A 23 4.74 9.36 -2.78
C TRP A 23 5.97 10.20 -2.49
N GLU A 24 5.74 11.49 -2.30
CA GLU A 24 6.78 12.38 -1.79
C GLU A 24 7.15 12.01 -0.35
N ASN A 25 8.41 12.23 0.01
CA ASN A 25 8.88 12.00 1.37
C ASN A 25 8.02 12.76 2.39
N GLY A 26 7.59 12.07 3.45
CA GLY A 26 6.78 12.60 4.54
C GLY A 26 5.28 12.49 4.30
N LEU A 27 4.83 12.14 3.09
CA LEU A 27 3.41 11.96 2.81
C LEU A 27 2.83 10.78 3.60
N THR A 28 3.57 9.67 3.72
CA THR A 28 3.12 8.52 4.50
C THR A 28 2.93 8.90 5.96
N THR A 29 3.94 9.51 6.57
CA THR A 29 3.88 10.01 7.96
C THR A 29 2.69 10.95 8.18
N LYS A 30 2.45 11.87 7.23
CA LYS A 30 1.32 12.81 7.29
C LYS A 30 -0.02 12.09 7.25
N LEU A 31 -0.20 11.12 6.34
CA LEU A 31 -1.44 10.37 6.19
C LEU A 31 -1.73 9.51 7.43
N LEU A 32 -0.71 8.84 7.98
CA LEU A 32 -0.85 8.07 9.22
C LEU A 32 -1.28 8.95 10.40
N ALA A 33 -0.67 10.13 10.54
CA ALA A 33 -1.06 11.10 11.57
C ALA A 33 -2.52 11.57 11.41
N MET A 34 -2.95 11.85 10.17
CA MET A 34 -4.34 12.21 9.87
C MET A 34 -5.33 11.08 10.18
N ALA A 35 -4.92 9.83 9.94
CA ALA A 35 -5.70 8.64 10.24
C ALA A 35 -5.62 8.18 11.72
N GLN A 36 -4.87 8.90 12.56
CA GLN A 36 -4.60 8.52 13.97
C GLN A 36 -3.99 7.12 14.12
N ILE A 37 -3.17 6.70 13.15
CA ILE A 37 -2.44 5.44 13.17
C ILE A 37 -1.08 5.67 13.81
N ASP A 38 -0.79 4.92 14.88
CA ASP A 38 0.52 4.95 15.53
C ASP A 38 1.58 4.26 14.65
N ALA A 39 2.60 5.00 14.23
CA ALA A 39 3.71 4.46 13.43
C ALA A 39 4.47 3.34 14.17
N ALA A 40 4.48 3.32 15.51
CA ALA A 40 5.10 2.24 16.28
C ALA A 40 4.34 0.91 16.17
N SER A 41 3.10 0.91 15.68
CA SER A 41 2.30 -0.30 15.41
C SER A 41 2.58 -0.92 14.03
N LEU A 42 3.40 -0.25 13.21
CA LEU A 42 3.73 -0.65 11.84
C LEU A 42 5.07 -1.39 11.82
N ASP A 43 5.18 -2.33 10.89
CA ASP A 43 6.38 -3.13 10.66
C ASP A 43 6.46 -3.53 9.17
N GLU A 44 7.45 -4.36 8.81
CA GLU A 44 7.69 -4.79 7.44
C GLU A 44 6.54 -5.62 6.81
N ARG A 45 5.52 -5.99 7.58
CA ARG A 45 4.34 -6.71 7.08
C ARG A 45 3.19 -5.78 6.73
N CYS A 46 3.31 -4.49 7.00
CA CYS A 46 2.33 -3.51 6.59
C CYS A 46 2.59 -3.04 5.16
N LEU A 47 1.54 -2.83 4.39
CA LEU A 47 1.57 -2.07 3.15
C LEU A 47 0.41 -1.08 3.10
N ILE A 48 0.49 -0.12 2.19
CA ILE A 48 -0.60 0.80 1.91
C ILE A 48 -1.21 0.40 0.56
N LEU A 49 -2.51 0.15 0.56
CA LEU A 49 -3.29 0.02 -0.66
C LEU A 49 -3.90 1.36 -1.02
N SER A 50 -3.77 1.75 -2.30
CA SER A 50 -4.43 2.91 -2.88
C SER A 50 -5.53 2.45 -3.84
N GLU A 51 -6.73 3.01 -3.70
CA GLU A 51 -7.90 2.73 -4.55
C GLU A 51 -7.81 3.46 -5.89
N GLY A 52 -6.68 3.31 -6.58
CA GLY A 52 -6.36 3.96 -7.85
C GLY A 52 -4.93 4.49 -7.88
N CYS A 53 -4.51 4.92 -9.07
CA CYS A 53 -3.26 5.63 -9.28
C CYS A 53 -3.37 6.50 -10.53
N PRO A 54 -2.43 7.44 -10.76
CA PRO A 54 -2.43 8.29 -11.95
C PRO A 54 -2.40 7.51 -13.29
N GLY A 55 -1.92 6.26 -13.27
CA GLY A 55 -1.95 5.37 -14.44
C GLY A 55 -3.34 4.78 -14.71
N CYS A 56 -4.13 4.48 -13.67
CA CYS A 56 -5.50 3.97 -13.81
C CYS A 56 -6.50 5.09 -14.10
N HIS A 57 -6.35 6.23 -13.43
CA HIS A 57 -7.25 7.39 -13.54
C HIS A 57 -6.44 8.65 -13.86
N PRO A 58 -6.10 8.89 -15.14
CA PRO A 58 -5.39 10.09 -15.55
C PRO A 58 -6.19 11.35 -15.19
N GLY A 59 -5.55 12.29 -14.49
CA GLY A 59 -6.17 13.55 -14.06
C GLY A 59 -6.78 13.53 -12.65
N GLU A 60 -6.92 12.35 -12.03
CA GLU A 60 -7.27 12.24 -10.62
C GLU A 60 -6.01 12.36 -9.75
N THR A 61 -6.09 13.20 -8.71
CA THR A 61 -4.95 13.52 -7.83
C THR A 61 -5.12 12.98 -6.42
N SER A 62 -6.27 12.42 -6.10
CA SER A 62 -6.65 12.03 -4.75
C SER A 62 -7.27 10.65 -4.79
N PHE A 63 -6.64 9.71 -4.09
CA PHE A 63 -7.11 8.32 -4.00
C PHE A 63 -7.33 7.95 -2.54
N THR A 64 -8.39 7.21 -2.26
CA THR A 64 -8.57 6.61 -0.93
C THR A 64 -7.45 5.60 -0.69
N THR A 65 -6.92 5.57 0.53
CA THR A 65 -5.83 4.66 0.90
C THR A 65 -6.12 3.95 2.21
N GLN A 66 -5.59 2.74 2.36
CA GLN A 66 -5.75 1.91 3.55
C GLN A 66 -4.43 1.26 3.92
N VAL A 67 -4.11 1.23 5.20
CA VAL A 67 -2.99 0.43 5.71
C VAL A 67 -3.50 -0.99 5.96
N ILE A 68 -2.90 -1.97 5.28
CA ILE A 68 -3.21 -3.38 5.50
C ILE A 68 -1.99 -4.11 6.03
N ARG A 69 -2.25 -5.14 6.85
CA ARG A 69 -1.21 -6.03 7.38
C ARG A 69 -1.28 -7.36 6.65
N LEU A 70 -0.18 -7.75 6.04
CA LEU A 70 -0.04 -9.04 5.37
C LEU A 70 -0.03 -10.16 6.41
N ASN A 71 -0.97 -11.09 6.26
CA ASN A 71 -0.91 -12.38 6.94
C ASN A 71 0.04 -13.29 6.17
N ARG A 72 0.98 -13.92 6.87
CA ARG A 72 1.93 -14.87 6.26
C ARG A 72 1.13 -16.06 5.69
N GLU A 73 1.14 -16.19 4.36
CA GLU A 73 0.74 -17.34 3.53
C GLU A 73 -0.73 -17.82 3.64
N LYS A 74 -1.54 -17.51 2.62
CA LYS A 74 -2.31 -18.56 1.94
C LYS A 74 -1.58 -18.88 0.64
N ASN A 75 -0.98 -20.07 0.57
CA ASN A 75 -0.30 -20.65 -0.59
C ASN A 75 -0.97 -20.33 -1.94
N ASP A 76 -0.16 -19.87 -2.90
CA ASP A 76 -0.17 -20.20 -4.34
C ASP A 76 -1.46 -20.76 -4.98
N GLN A 77 -2.59 -20.05 -4.94
CA GLN A 77 -3.72 -20.35 -5.81
C GLN A 77 -4.46 -19.09 -6.25
N HIS A 78 -4.01 -18.46 -7.35
CA HIS A 78 -4.86 -18.23 -8.53
C HIS A 78 -4.04 -17.58 -9.68
N SER A 79 -3.08 -18.31 -10.24
CA SER A 79 -2.61 -18.03 -11.60
C SER A 79 -3.19 -19.11 -12.52
N SER A 80 -4.33 -18.81 -13.14
CA SER A 80 -4.80 -19.35 -14.44
C SER A 80 -6.30 -19.09 -14.65
N ARG A 81 -6.65 -17.89 -15.06
CA ARG A 81 -7.81 -17.69 -15.95
C ARG A 81 -7.45 -16.70 -17.05
N LEU A 82 -6.59 -17.14 -17.96
CA LEU A 82 -6.54 -16.59 -19.30
C LEU A 82 -6.48 -17.77 -20.28
N THR A 83 -7.59 -17.88 -21.03
CA THR A 83 -7.75 -18.38 -22.40
C THR A 83 -7.43 -19.85 -22.73
N ALA A 84 -8.48 -20.59 -23.10
CA ALA A 84 -8.45 -21.48 -24.26
C ALA A 84 -9.79 -21.36 -25.01
N ASN A 85 -9.68 -21.02 -26.30
CA ASN A 85 -10.74 -21.04 -27.31
C ASN A 85 -11.28 -22.44 -27.53
#